data_AF-A0A327J615-F1
#
_entry.id   AF-A0A327J615-F1
#
_cell.length_a   1.000
_cell.length_b   1.000
_cell.length_c   1.000
_cell.angle_alpha   90.00
_cell.angle_beta   90.00
_cell.angle_gamma   90.00
#
_symmetry.space_group_name_H-M   'P 1'
#
loop_
_entity.id
_entity.type
_entity.pdbx_description
1 polymer ?
#
loop_
_entity_poly.entity_id
_entity_poly.type
_entity_poly.pdbx_seq_one_letter_code
_entity_poly.pdbx_strand_id
1 'polypeptide(L)'
;MSENQQETTSQAEQQAEKQDIQSKFEDKLGLNSEKTTQKSLIPEEFKKNLNNLQIVLNSGLINPLQGQNLLNHIIQEALNMNVQNTQEDLTTQISDKNTVFEEFAKKNPNFFNIGGRSEILNYLKSDNISVDKDELSKISKIVEAVEASAIERYLQKVAHEQNLEKANLQAKQKLQANAQNTKSECKNFSPFTREQIGKMTSAEYLKNEPLIMEQLKKGLIK
;
A
#
# COMPACT_ATOMS: atom_id res chain seq x y z
N MET A 1 28.34 -77.72 31.97
CA MET A 1 28.60 -77.51 30.54
C MET A 1 27.87 -76.23 30.16
N SER A 2 28.62 -75.12 30.25
CA SER A 2 28.17 -73.75 30.01
C SER A 2 28.71 -73.32 28.66
N GLU A 3 27.85 -72.88 27.75
CA GLU A 3 28.21 -72.05 26.59
C GLU A 3 26.91 -71.62 25.91
N ASN A 4 26.30 -70.52 26.39
CA ASN A 4 25.26 -69.82 25.65
C ASN A 4 25.04 -68.38 26.16
N GLN A 5 26.09 -67.56 26.19
CA GLN A 5 25.98 -66.14 26.61
C GLN A 5 26.73 -65.13 25.71
N GLN A 6 27.19 -65.49 24.50
CA GLN A 6 27.92 -64.55 23.64
C GLN A 6 27.21 -64.09 22.35
N GLU A 7 26.02 -64.59 22.02
CA GLU A 7 25.31 -64.17 20.78
C GLU A 7 24.29 -63.04 20.98
N THR A 8 23.98 -62.62 22.21
CA THR A 8 22.93 -61.61 22.46
C THR A 8 23.42 -60.17 22.56
N THR A 9 24.74 -59.93 22.65
CA THR A 9 25.29 -58.58 22.82
C THR A 9 25.57 -57.86 21.49
N SER A 10 25.91 -58.58 20.43
CA SER A 10 26.31 -57.98 19.14
C SER A 10 25.13 -57.47 18.29
N GLN A 11 23.92 -57.97 18.54
CA GLN A 11 22.71 -57.50 17.83
C GLN A 11 22.10 -56.23 18.45
N ALA A 12 22.36 -55.96 19.74
CA ALA A 12 21.88 -54.76 20.42
C ALA A 12 22.70 -53.50 20.06
N GLU A 13 24.01 -53.64 19.87
CA GLU A 13 24.89 -52.53 19.47
C GLU A 13 24.64 -52.07 18.02
N GLN A 14 24.34 -53.00 17.10
CA GLN A 14 24.00 -52.66 15.71
C GLN A 14 22.61 -52.03 15.54
N GLN A 15 21.70 -52.22 16.51
CA GLN A 15 20.41 -51.51 16.54
C GLN A 15 20.54 -50.11 17.15
N ALA A 16 21.40 -49.92 18.16
CA ALA A 16 21.66 -48.62 18.76
C ALA A 16 22.36 -47.65 17.77
N GLU A 17 23.30 -48.16 16.96
CA GLU A 17 23.99 -47.36 15.94
C GLU A 17 23.08 -46.99 14.76
N LYS A 18 22.13 -47.87 14.39
CA LYS A 18 21.07 -47.57 13.41
C LYS A 18 20.10 -46.49 13.90
N GLN A 19 19.78 -46.46 15.20
CA GLN A 19 18.91 -45.42 15.78
C GLN A 19 19.62 -44.06 15.90
N ASP A 20 20.93 -44.04 16.17
CA ASP A 20 21.73 -42.80 16.25
C ASP A 20 21.94 -42.16 14.86
N ILE A 21 22.08 -42.96 13.80
CA ILE A 21 22.13 -42.45 12.42
C ILE A 21 20.76 -41.90 11.99
N GLN A 22 19.66 -42.53 12.43
CA GLN A 22 18.31 -42.10 12.10
C GLN A 22 17.91 -40.82 12.86
N SER A 23 18.26 -40.67 14.14
CA SER A 23 17.98 -39.44 14.90
C SER A 23 18.83 -38.24 14.42
N LYS A 24 20.10 -38.47 14.05
CA LYS A 24 20.96 -37.45 13.43
C LYS A 24 20.49 -37.02 12.04
N PHE A 25 19.65 -37.82 11.38
CA PHE A 25 19.05 -37.49 10.08
C PHE A 25 17.80 -36.60 10.25
N GLU A 26 17.01 -36.82 11.30
CA GLU A 26 15.79 -36.06 11.59
C GLU A 26 16.10 -34.63 12.11
N ASP A 27 17.16 -34.45 12.91
CA ASP A 27 17.57 -33.12 13.40
C ASP A 27 18.15 -32.21 12.30
N LYS A 28 18.75 -32.78 11.24
CA LYS A 28 19.28 -32.00 10.11
C LYS A 28 18.21 -31.58 9.09
N LEU A 29 17.00 -32.14 9.18
CA LEU A 29 15.88 -31.86 8.27
C LEU A 29 14.79 -30.98 8.90
N GLY A 30 14.97 -30.49 10.13
CA GLY A 30 14.07 -29.50 10.75
C GLY A 30 12.62 -29.96 10.88
N LEU A 31 12.39 -31.27 11.05
CA LEU A 31 11.06 -31.86 11.22
C LEU A 31 10.70 -31.94 12.71
N ASN A 32 10.50 -30.80 13.36
CA ASN A 32 9.70 -30.77 14.59
C ASN A 32 8.72 -29.59 14.58
N SER A 33 7.47 -29.96 14.31
CA SER A 33 6.20 -29.27 14.58
C SER A 33 6.12 -27.78 14.24
N GLU A 34 5.54 -27.47 13.09
CA GLU A 34 4.26 -26.76 13.00
C GLU A 34 3.68 -26.84 11.58
N LYS A 35 2.34 -26.84 11.49
CA LYS A 35 1.54 -27.17 10.31
C LYS A 35 1.89 -26.36 9.06
N THR A 36 2.32 -27.05 8.01
CA THR A 36 1.93 -26.72 6.62
C THR A 36 1.84 -28.01 5.80
N THR A 37 0.67 -28.24 5.22
CA THR A 37 0.38 -29.36 4.32
C THR A 37 1.23 -29.23 3.06
N GLN A 38 2.34 -29.97 2.98
CA GLN A 38 3.00 -30.26 1.72
C GLN A 38 3.28 -31.77 1.63
N LYS A 39 2.54 -32.42 0.73
CA LYS A 39 2.68 -33.82 0.38
C LYS A 39 4.06 -34.01 -0.25
N SER A 40 5.00 -34.61 0.48
CA SER A 40 6.33 -34.97 -0.04
C SER A 40 6.18 -35.98 -1.19
N LEU A 41 6.37 -35.52 -2.44
CA LEU A 41 6.44 -36.38 -3.62
C LEU A 41 7.90 -36.85 -3.74
N ILE A 42 8.26 -37.92 -3.05
CA ILE A 42 9.50 -38.65 -3.35
C ILE A 42 9.25 -39.42 -4.66
N PRO A 43 10.01 -39.19 -5.75
CA PRO A 43 9.80 -39.89 -7.02
C PRO A 43 9.83 -41.41 -6.82
N GLU A 44 8.85 -42.15 -7.35
CA GLU A 44 8.80 -43.62 -7.25
C GLU A 44 10.07 -44.28 -7.83
N GLU A 45 10.69 -43.64 -8.80
CA GLU A 45 11.97 -44.04 -9.39
C GLU A 45 13.14 -43.98 -8.41
N PHE A 46 13.17 -42.99 -7.51
CA PHE A 46 14.17 -42.89 -6.45
C PHE A 46 14.07 -44.05 -5.47
N LYS A 47 12.85 -44.40 -5.05
CA LYS A 47 12.62 -45.55 -4.14
C LYS A 47 13.04 -46.87 -4.79
N LYS A 48 12.75 -47.04 -6.08
CA LYS A 48 13.16 -48.22 -6.87
C LYS A 48 14.68 -48.31 -6.98
N ASN A 49 15.36 -47.22 -7.31
CA ASN A 49 16.82 -47.18 -7.45
C ASN A 49 17.52 -47.46 -6.12
N LEU A 50 17.00 -46.95 -5.01
CA LEU A 50 17.52 -47.22 -3.67
C LEU A 50 17.37 -48.70 -3.28
N ASN A 51 16.23 -49.32 -3.59
CA ASN A 51 16.00 -50.74 -3.33
C ASN A 51 16.96 -51.62 -4.16
N ASN A 52 17.15 -51.29 -5.44
CA ASN A 52 18.12 -51.98 -6.29
C ASN A 52 19.55 -51.85 -5.74
N LEU A 53 19.95 -50.66 -5.30
CA LEU A 53 21.26 -50.46 -4.67
C LEU A 53 21.43 -51.34 -3.42
N GLN A 54 20.39 -51.43 -2.59
CA GLN A 54 20.40 -52.27 -1.39
C GLN A 54 20.54 -53.76 -1.74
N ILE A 55 19.86 -54.23 -2.79
CA ILE A 55 19.97 -55.62 -3.28
C ILE A 55 21.40 -55.90 -3.77
N VAL A 56 22.00 -54.99 -4.53
CA VAL A 56 23.34 -55.17 -5.10
C VAL A 56 24.43 -55.09 -4.02
N LEU A 57 24.24 -54.27 -2.97
CA LEU A 57 25.10 -54.27 -1.78
C LEU A 57 24.96 -55.57 -0.98
N ASN A 58 23.74 -56.01 -0.71
CA ASN A 58 23.47 -57.20 0.10
C ASN A 58 23.87 -58.50 -0.60
N SER A 59 23.85 -58.53 -1.95
CA SER A 59 24.32 -59.66 -2.76
C SER A 59 25.84 -59.69 -2.95
N GLY A 60 26.57 -58.69 -2.46
CA GLY A 60 28.04 -58.62 -2.55
C GLY A 60 28.58 -58.35 -3.95
N LEU A 61 27.71 -57.96 -4.90
CA LEU A 61 28.10 -57.62 -6.28
C LEU A 61 28.90 -56.32 -6.37
N ILE A 62 28.76 -55.43 -5.38
CA ILE A 62 29.53 -54.18 -5.26
C ILE A 62 30.07 -54.02 -3.84
N ASN A 63 31.20 -53.32 -3.71
CA ASN A 63 31.76 -52.99 -2.40
C ASN A 63 31.10 -51.74 -1.78
N PRO A 64 31.28 -51.49 -0.46
CA PRO A 64 30.66 -50.34 0.22
C PRO A 64 31.03 -48.97 -0.37
N LEU A 65 32.25 -48.81 -0.89
CA LEU A 65 32.70 -47.56 -1.52
C LEU A 65 31.98 -47.30 -2.86
N GLN A 66 31.82 -48.35 -3.67
CA GLN A 66 31.01 -48.33 -4.89
C GLN A 66 29.55 -48.07 -4.55
N GLY A 67 29.04 -48.66 -3.46
CA GLY A 67 27.72 -48.38 -2.92
C GLY A 67 27.50 -46.91 -2.59
N GLN A 68 28.43 -46.29 -1.87
CA GLN A 68 28.37 -44.87 -1.52
C GLN A 68 28.41 -43.97 -2.76
N ASN A 69 29.24 -44.31 -3.74
CA ASN A 69 29.33 -43.56 -5.00
C ASN A 69 28.01 -43.63 -5.79
N LEU A 70 27.39 -44.81 -5.85
CA LEU A 70 26.10 -44.99 -6.50
C LEU A 70 24.97 -44.31 -5.72
N LEU A 71 24.99 -44.36 -4.39
CA LEU A 71 24.04 -43.63 -3.55
C LEU A 71 24.12 -42.12 -3.83
N ASN A 72 25.33 -41.57 -3.86
CA ASN A 72 25.55 -40.16 -4.21
C ASN A 72 24.99 -39.84 -5.59
N HIS A 73 25.19 -40.73 -6.58
CA HIS A 73 24.64 -40.56 -7.91
C HIS A 73 23.10 -40.56 -7.93
N ILE A 74 22.45 -41.52 -7.24
CA ILE A 74 20.99 -41.62 -7.14
C ILE A 74 20.40 -40.37 -6.45
N ILE A 75 21.07 -39.85 -5.42
CA ILE A 75 20.68 -38.60 -4.75
C ILE A 75 20.78 -37.41 -5.71
N GLN A 76 21.89 -37.28 -6.45
CA GLN A 76 22.05 -36.22 -7.44
C GLN A 76 21.01 -36.32 -8.56
N GLU A 77 20.71 -37.53 -9.01
CA GLU A 77 19.69 -37.79 -10.03
C GLU A 77 18.28 -37.42 -9.54
N ALA A 78 17.92 -37.76 -8.30
CA ALA A 78 16.64 -37.37 -7.73
C ALA A 78 16.52 -35.87 -7.49
N LEU A 79 17.62 -35.21 -7.08
CA LEU A 79 17.67 -33.75 -6.99
C LEU A 79 17.49 -33.13 -8.38
N ASN A 80 18.15 -33.65 -9.42
CA ASN A 80 18.02 -33.17 -10.78
C ASN A 80 16.63 -33.45 -11.38
N MET A 81 16.00 -34.59 -11.09
CA MET A 81 14.61 -34.89 -11.48
C MET A 81 13.61 -34.00 -10.76
N ASN A 82 13.85 -33.66 -9.49
CA ASN A 82 13.08 -32.64 -8.81
C ASN A 82 13.29 -31.28 -9.47
N VAL A 83 14.51 -30.90 -9.87
CA VAL A 83 14.81 -29.65 -10.61
C VAL A 83 14.15 -29.61 -11.99
N GLN A 84 14.01 -30.75 -12.69
CA GLN A 84 13.28 -30.85 -13.96
C GLN A 84 11.75 -30.78 -13.76
N ASN A 85 11.20 -31.43 -12.72
CA ASN A 85 9.78 -31.28 -12.36
C ASN A 85 9.46 -29.91 -11.73
N THR A 86 10.45 -29.24 -11.15
CA THR A 86 10.38 -27.84 -10.74
C THR A 86 10.81 -26.87 -11.84
N GLN A 87 11.14 -27.32 -13.06
CA GLN A 87 11.23 -26.40 -14.20
C GLN A 87 9.84 -25.99 -14.72
N GLU A 88 8.76 -26.63 -14.24
CA GLU A 88 7.40 -26.11 -14.36
C GLU A 88 6.92 -25.32 -13.12
N ASP A 89 7.67 -25.27 -11.99
CA ASP A 89 7.17 -24.61 -10.76
C ASP A 89 8.22 -23.90 -9.85
N LEU A 90 9.49 -23.77 -10.26
CA LEU A 90 10.57 -23.20 -9.43
C LEU A 90 11.78 -22.68 -10.23
N THR A 91 11.61 -22.29 -11.49
CA THR A 91 12.45 -21.28 -12.15
C THR A 91 11.95 -19.87 -11.82
N THR A 92 12.12 -19.50 -10.56
CA THR A 92 12.21 -18.12 -10.06
C THR A 92 13.20 -18.20 -8.89
N GLN A 93 14.28 -17.41 -8.76
CA GLN A 93 14.46 -16.02 -9.14
C GLN A 93 15.95 -15.73 -9.44
N ILE A 94 16.33 -15.78 -10.71
CA ILE A 94 16.97 -14.61 -11.29
C ILE A 94 15.85 -14.00 -12.11
N SER A 95 15.03 -13.17 -11.46
CA SER A 95 14.03 -12.42 -12.21
C SER A 95 14.82 -11.42 -13.04
N ASP A 96 14.92 -11.68 -14.34
CA ASP A 96 15.32 -10.66 -15.29
C ASP A 96 14.50 -9.41 -14.94
N LYS A 97 15.14 -8.26 -14.67
CA LYS A 97 14.41 -7.05 -14.26
C LYS A 97 13.27 -6.76 -15.26
N ASN A 98 13.53 -7.03 -16.54
CA ASN A 98 12.56 -6.91 -17.62
C ASN A 98 11.30 -7.78 -17.41
N THR A 99 11.40 -9.02 -16.91
CA THR A 99 10.24 -9.89 -16.69
C THR A 99 9.33 -9.37 -15.58
N VAL A 100 9.88 -8.80 -14.50
CA VAL A 100 9.09 -8.21 -13.40
C VAL A 100 8.28 -7.01 -13.89
N PHE A 101 8.91 -6.12 -14.66
CA PHE A 101 8.22 -4.94 -15.22
C PHE A 101 7.19 -5.33 -16.28
N GLU A 102 7.45 -6.34 -17.10
CA GLU A 102 6.50 -6.85 -18.09
C GLU A 102 5.27 -7.49 -17.42
N GLU A 103 5.46 -8.31 -16.39
CA GLU A 103 4.36 -8.91 -15.63
C GLU A 103 3.50 -7.82 -14.96
N PHE A 104 4.16 -6.81 -14.39
CA PHE A 104 3.47 -5.67 -13.81
C PHE A 104 2.70 -4.86 -14.85
N ALA A 105 3.29 -4.59 -16.02
CA ALA A 105 2.65 -3.85 -17.11
C ALA A 105 1.41 -4.58 -17.67
N LYS A 106 1.41 -5.92 -17.66
CA LYS A 106 0.22 -6.72 -18.01
C LYS A 106 -0.91 -6.51 -17.00
N LYS A 107 -0.59 -6.46 -15.70
CA LYS A 107 -1.58 -6.29 -14.64
C LYS A 107 -2.08 -4.85 -14.52
N ASN A 108 -1.20 -3.87 -14.75
CA ASN A 108 -1.48 -2.45 -14.62
C ASN A 108 -1.08 -1.73 -15.92
N PRO A 109 -1.93 -1.83 -16.97
CA PRO A 109 -1.65 -1.16 -18.23
C PRO A 109 -1.56 0.34 -18.02
N ASN A 110 -0.61 0.99 -18.71
CA ASN A 110 -0.37 2.43 -18.66
C ASN A 110 0.06 3.02 -17.30
N PHE A 111 0.31 2.21 -16.26
CA PHE A 111 0.70 2.74 -14.95
C PHE A 111 1.89 3.70 -15.02
N PHE A 112 2.95 3.34 -15.77
CA PHE A 112 4.13 4.18 -15.97
C PHE A 112 4.04 5.11 -17.20
N ASN A 113 2.97 5.00 -17.99
CA ASN A 113 2.72 5.81 -19.19
C ASN A 113 1.90 7.08 -18.87
N ILE A 114 2.08 7.61 -17.66
CA ILE A 114 1.45 8.83 -17.16
C ILE A 114 2.58 9.82 -16.84
N GLY A 115 2.34 11.11 -17.09
CA GLY A 115 3.33 12.15 -16.84
C GLY A 115 3.91 12.08 -15.42
N GLY A 116 5.24 12.09 -15.31
CA GLY A 116 5.99 11.97 -14.05
C GLY A 116 6.35 10.54 -13.64
N ARG A 117 5.57 9.52 -14.04
CA ARG A 117 5.85 8.12 -13.69
C ARG A 117 6.88 7.45 -14.59
N SER A 118 7.14 8.00 -15.79
CA SER A 118 8.19 7.52 -16.69
C SER A 118 9.60 7.68 -16.11
N GLU A 119 9.84 8.75 -15.36
CA GLU A 119 11.11 8.99 -14.66
C GLU A 119 11.34 7.95 -13.56
N ILE A 120 10.28 7.58 -12.84
CA ILE A 120 10.31 6.51 -11.83
C ILE A 120 10.66 5.18 -12.51
N LEU A 121 10.06 4.87 -13.66
CA LEU A 121 10.39 3.66 -14.40
C LEU A 121 11.87 3.63 -14.83
N ASN A 122 12.41 4.75 -15.33
CA ASN A 122 13.81 4.86 -15.73
C ASN A 122 14.75 4.67 -14.52
N TYR A 123 14.39 5.26 -13.38
CA TYR A 123 15.13 5.09 -12.14
C TYR A 123 15.14 3.61 -11.71
N LEU A 124 13.98 2.96 -11.64
CA LEU A 124 13.87 1.57 -11.19
C LEU A 124 14.53 0.57 -12.15
N LYS A 125 14.64 0.90 -13.44
CA LYS A 125 15.37 0.09 -14.44
C LYS A 125 16.89 0.21 -14.34
N SER A 126 17.42 1.16 -13.58
CA SER A 126 18.86 1.35 -13.44
C SER A 126 19.53 0.13 -12.80
N ASP A 127 20.76 -0.17 -13.21
CA ASP A 127 21.47 -1.40 -12.82
C ASP A 127 21.66 -1.53 -11.29
N ASN A 128 21.79 -0.41 -10.59
CA ASN A 128 22.04 -0.35 -9.16
C ASN A 128 20.84 -0.70 -8.26
N ILE A 129 19.66 -0.92 -8.83
CA ILE A 129 18.43 -1.13 -8.04
C ILE A 129 17.85 -2.50 -8.35
N SER A 130 17.85 -3.38 -7.35
CA SER A 130 17.11 -4.65 -7.40
C SER A 130 15.68 -4.39 -6.93
N VAL A 131 14.70 -4.61 -7.79
CA VAL A 131 13.27 -4.44 -7.48
C VAL A 131 12.58 -5.76 -7.76
N ASP A 132 12.01 -6.35 -6.71
CA ASP A 132 11.16 -7.53 -6.83
C ASP A 132 9.69 -7.13 -7.10
N LYS A 133 8.83 -8.13 -7.30
CA LYS A 133 7.41 -7.94 -7.59
C LYS A 133 6.66 -7.23 -6.45
N ASP A 134 7.03 -7.50 -5.21
CA ASP A 134 6.35 -6.97 -4.03
C ASP A 134 6.76 -5.52 -3.79
N GLU A 135 8.04 -5.20 -3.94
CA GLU A 135 8.57 -3.84 -3.91
C GLU A 135 7.98 -3.00 -5.03
N LEU A 136 7.89 -3.53 -6.25
CA LEU A 136 7.24 -2.81 -7.37
C LEU A 136 5.76 -2.50 -7.07
N SER A 137 5.05 -3.45 -6.45
CA SER A 137 3.66 -3.27 -5.99
C SER A 137 3.53 -2.27 -4.85
N LYS A 138 4.48 -2.21 -3.93
CA LYS A 138 4.51 -1.18 -2.86
C LYS A 138 4.80 0.20 -3.44
N ILE A 139 5.80 0.30 -4.31
CA ILE A 139 6.16 1.55 -4.98
C ILE A 139 4.95 2.08 -5.75
N SER A 140 4.25 1.23 -6.49
CA SER A 140 3.08 1.67 -7.24
C SER A 140 1.98 2.26 -6.35
N LYS A 141 1.70 1.62 -5.21
CA LYS A 141 0.74 2.11 -4.20
C LYS A 141 1.17 3.44 -3.59
N ILE A 142 2.47 3.61 -3.30
CA ILE A 142 3.00 4.87 -2.76
C ILE A 142 2.83 6.00 -3.76
N VAL A 143 3.16 5.75 -5.04
CA VAL A 143 3.00 6.75 -6.11
C VAL A 143 1.54 7.17 -6.23
N GLU A 144 0.61 6.22 -6.28
CA GLU A 144 -0.83 6.51 -6.32
C GLU A 144 -1.30 7.29 -5.09
N ALA A 145 -0.84 6.93 -3.89
CA ALA A 145 -1.21 7.63 -2.66
C ALA A 145 -0.69 9.07 -2.64
N VAL A 146 0.54 9.30 -3.11
CA VAL A 146 1.13 10.65 -3.21
C VAL A 146 0.35 11.50 -4.21
N GLU A 147 0.02 10.94 -5.37
CA GLU A 147 -0.77 11.65 -6.39
C GLU A 147 -2.19 11.96 -5.90
N ALA A 148 -2.87 10.99 -5.29
CA ALA A 148 -4.18 11.21 -4.69
C ALA A 148 -4.13 12.32 -3.62
N SER A 149 -3.11 12.30 -2.77
CA SER A 149 -2.91 13.32 -1.74
C SER A 149 -2.58 14.70 -2.34
N ALA A 150 -1.91 14.75 -3.49
CA ALA A 150 -1.61 16.00 -4.19
C ALA A 150 -2.88 16.60 -4.82
N ILE A 151 -3.70 15.77 -5.45
CA ILE A 151 -5.01 16.16 -6.00
C ILE A 151 -5.92 16.67 -4.89
N GLU A 152 -6.02 15.95 -3.78
CA GLU A 152 -6.84 16.36 -2.64
C GLU A 152 -6.42 17.73 -2.10
N ARG A 153 -5.11 17.93 -1.87
CA ARG A 153 -4.57 19.23 -1.43
C ARG A 153 -4.91 20.36 -2.40
N TYR A 154 -4.84 20.11 -3.70
CA TYR A 154 -5.22 21.09 -4.72
C TYR A 154 -6.71 21.42 -4.66
N LEU A 155 -7.58 20.41 -4.57
CA LEU A 155 -9.03 20.61 -4.49
C LEU A 155 -9.43 21.38 -3.21
N GLN A 156 -8.82 21.06 -2.07
CA GLN A 156 -9.04 21.80 -0.82
C GLN A 156 -8.63 23.27 -0.96
N LYS A 157 -7.49 23.55 -1.61
CA LYS A 157 -7.03 24.92 -1.86
C LYS A 157 -8.04 25.69 -2.74
N VAL A 158 -8.49 25.10 -3.84
CA VAL A 158 -9.48 25.72 -4.73
C VAL A 158 -10.79 25.97 -4.00
N ALA A 159 -11.28 25.01 -3.21
CA ALA A 159 -12.50 25.17 -2.43
C ALA A 159 -12.38 26.30 -1.40
N HIS A 160 -11.22 26.43 -0.75
CA HIS A 160 -10.95 27.53 0.17
C HIS A 160 -10.96 28.89 -0.55
N GLU A 161 -10.30 29.00 -1.71
CA GLU A 161 -10.29 30.22 -2.52
C GLU A 161 -11.70 30.63 -2.98
N GLN A 162 -12.50 29.68 -3.44
CA GLN A 162 -13.91 29.92 -3.80
C GLN A 162 -14.74 30.37 -2.60
N ASN A 163 -14.51 29.80 -1.42
CA ASN A 163 -15.22 30.22 -0.22
C ASN A 163 -14.85 31.65 0.20
N LEU A 164 -13.57 32.01 0.11
CA LEU A 164 -13.12 33.39 0.34
C LEU A 164 -13.74 34.36 -0.67
N GLU A 165 -13.77 34.00 -1.95
CA GLU A 165 -14.40 34.83 -2.98
C GLU A 165 -15.90 35.03 -2.72
N LYS A 166 -16.61 33.96 -2.37
CA LYS A 166 -18.03 34.02 -2.00
C LYS A 166 -18.26 34.89 -0.76
N ALA A 167 -17.44 34.72 0.28
CA ALA A 167 -17.51 35.53 1.49
C ALA A 167 -17.23 37.01 1.20
N ASN A 168 -16.24 37.30 0.35
CA ASN A 168 -15.90 38.66 -0.07
C ASN A 168 -17.02 39.28 -0.90
N LEU A 169 -17.63 38.54 -1.82
CA LEU A 169 -18.77 39.00 -2.60
C LEU A 169 -19.96 39.31 -1.68
N GLN A 170 -20.26 38.43 -0.72
CA GLN A 170 -21.31 38.65 0.26
C GLN A 170 -21.02 39.88 1.14
N ALA A 171 -19.77 40.08 1.56
CA ALA A 171 -19.37 41.26 2.32
C ALA A 171 -19.54 42.55 1.49
N LYS A 172 -19.13 42.55 0.22
CA LYS A 172 -19.34 43.67 -0.71
C LYS A 172 -20.82 43.99 -0.88
N GLN A 173 -21.67 42.97 -1.07
CA GLN A 173 -23.13 43.14 -1.18
C GLN A 173 -23.71 43.74 0.10
N LYS A 174 -23.31 43.25 1.29
CA LYS A 174 -23.73 43.81 2.57
C LYS A 174 -23.31 45.28 2.73
N LEU A 175 -22.07 45.61 2.38
CA LEU A 175 -21.58 46.99 2.41
C LEU A 175 -22.36 47.89 1.43
N GLN A 176 -22.64 47.40 0.22
CA GLN A 176 -23.46 48.12 -0.75
C GLN A 176 -24.90 48.35 -0.25
N ALA A 177 -25.54 47.32 0.31
CA ALA A 177 -26.88 47.43 0.89
C ALA A 177 -26.91 48.45 2.04
N ASN A 178 -25.94 48.39 2.95
CA ASN A 178 -25.81 49.36 4.04
C ASN A 178 -25.55 50.77 3.50
N ALA A 179 -24.69 50.95 2.50
CA ALA A 179 -24.43 52.24 1.87
C ALA A 179 -25.69 52.81 1.17
N GLN A 180 -26.47 51.97 0.48
CA GLN A 180 -27.75 52.39 -0.12
C GLN A 180 -28.78 52.79 0.93
N ASN A 181 -28.87 52.03 2.04
CA ASN A 181 -29.75 52.39 3.15
C ASN A 181 -29.34 53.72 3.82
N THR A 182 -28.04 53.96 4.00
CA THR A 182 -27.56 55.25 4.56
C THR A 182 -27.80 56.45 3.64
N LYS A 183 -27.77 56.27 2.31
CA LYS A 183 -28.16 57.31 1.35
C LYS A 183 -29.67 57.57 1.33
N SER A 184 -30.48 56.61 1.76
CA SER A 184 -31.95 56.70 1.79
C SER A 184 -32.48 57.33 3.08
N GLU A 185 -31.71 57.27 4.18
CA GLU A 185 -32.02 57.98 5.44
C GLU A 185 -31.63 59.46 5.40
N CYS A 186 -30.77 59.88 4.48
CA CYS A 186 -30.75 61.26 3.99
C CYS A 186 -31.83 61.45 2.93
N LYS A 187 -33.09 61.09 3.25
CA LYS A 187 -34.21 61.84 2.67
C LYS A 187 -33.91 63.29 3.01
N ASN A 188 -33.74 64.10 1.97
CA ASN A 188 -33.49 65.54 2.04
C ASN A 188 -34.51 66.21 2.98
N PHE A 189 -34.28 66.18 4.29
CA PHE A 189 -34.93 67.07 5.24
C PHE A 189 -34.18 68.38 5.13
N SER A 190 -34.43 69.08 4.02
CA SER A 190 -34.17 70.52 3.98
C SER A 190 -34.86 71.10 5.21
N PRO A 191 -34.17 71.90 6.04
CA PRO A 191 -34.78 72.48 7.21
C PRO A 191 -36.01 73.27 6.79
N PHE A 192 -37.08 73.19 7.59
CA PHE A 192 -38.28 73.96 7.37
C PHE A 192 -37.92 75.44 7.44
N THR A 193 -38.24 76.18 6.39
CA THR A 193 -38.07 77.64 6.42
C THR A 193 -39.19 78.28 7.23
N ARG A 194 -38.92 79.47 7.80
CA ARG A 194 -39.93 80.23 8.54
C ARG A 194 -41.19 80.49 7.72
N GLU A 195 -41.06 80.75 6.42
CA GLU A 195 -42.19 80.94 5.51
C GLU A 195 -43.00 79.67 5.29
N GLN A 196 -42.35 78.51 5.20
CA GLN A 196 -43.05 77.23 5.04
C GLN A 196 -43.86 76.91 6.28
N ILE A 197 -43.31 77.13 7.48
CA ILE A 197 -44.02 76.95 8.75
C ILE A 197 -45.23 77.88 8.81
N GLY A 198 -45.08 79.15 8.40
CA GLY A 198 -46.17 80.12 8.39
C GLY A 198 -47.28 79.83 7.38
N LYS A 199 -47.00 79.02 6.33
CA LYS A 199 -47.97 78.61 5.31
C LYS A 199 -48.63 77.25 5.61
N MET A 200 -48.16 76.52 6.62
CA MET A 200 -48.75 75.24 7.03
C MET A 200 -50.09 75.45 7.73
N THR A 201 -51.02 74.54 7.49
CA THR A 201 -52.24 74.46 8.31
C THR A 201 -51.91 73.95 9.72
N SER A 202 -52.78 74.21 10.69
CA SER A 202 -52.56 73.77 12.08
C SER A 202 -52.37 72.26 12.21
N ALA A 203 -53.09 71.47 11.40
CA ALA A 203 -52.97 70.02 11.38
C ALA A 203 -51.63 69.55 10.79
N GLU A 204 -51.13 70.23 9.75
CA GLU A 204 -49.82 69.95 9.15
C GLU A 204 -48.68 70.36 10.08
N TYR A 205 -48.85 71.47 10.81
CA TYR A 205 -47.89 71.89 11.83
C TYR A 205 -47.77 70.86 12.95
N LEU A 206 -48.88 70.43 13.56
CA LEU A 206 -48.90 69.42 14.63
C LEU A 206 -48.22 68.10 14.21
N LYS A 207 -48.40 67.70 12.94
CA LYS A 207 -47.75 66.49 12.40
C LYS A 207 -46.24 66.62 12.28
N ASN A 208 -45.73 67.82 12.01
CA ASN A 208 -44.30 68.10 11.80
C ASN A 208 -43.63 68.81 13.00
N GLU A 209 -44.40 69.14 14.04
CA GLU A 209 -43.97 69.92 15.21
C GLU A 209 -42.71 69.36 15.88
N PRO A 210 -42.59 68.04 16.15
CA PRO A 210 -41.37 67.52 16.79
C PRO A 210 -40.11 67.81 15.98
N LEU A 211 -40.23 67.73 14.65
CA LEU A 211 -39.12 67.95 13.73
C LEU A 211 -38.79 69.44 13.58
N ILE A 212 -39.81 70.31 13.52
CA ILE A 212 -39.66 71.77 13.49
C ILE A 212 -38.99 72.25 14.78
N MET A 213 -39.41 71.76 15.94
CA MET A 213 -38.84 72.12 17.23
C MET A 213 -37.39 71.65 17.39
N GLU A 214 -37.06 70.46 16.89
CA GLU A 214 -35.69 69.97 16.87
C GLU A 214 -34.78 70.84 15.97
N GLN A 215 -35.29 71.27 14.81
CA GLN A 215 -34.57 72.17 13.89
C GLN A 215 -34.41 73.59 14.48
N LEU A 216 -35.42 74.11 15.19
CA LEU A 216 -35.32 75.37 15.95
C LEU A 216 -34.23 75.28 17.02
N LYS A 217 -34.22 74.20 17.82
CA LYS A 217 -33.22 73.98 18.88
C LYS A 217 -31.79 73.90 18.34
N LYS A 218 -31.61 73.34 17.14
CA LYS A 218 -30.32 73.23 16.44
C LYS A 218 -29.93 74.50 15.66
N GLY A 219 -30.77 75.54 15.64
CA GLY A 219 -30.51 76.78 14.90
C GLY A 219 -30.54 76.63 13.37
N LEU A 220 -31.20 75.59 12.86
CA LEU A 220 -31.30 75.29 11.42
C LEU A 220 -32.39 76.11 10.72
N ILE A 221 -33.27 76.74 11.50
CA ILE A 221 -34.34 77.64 11.03
C ILE A 221 -33.89 79.06 11.38
N LYS A 222 -33.74 79.91 10.35
CA LYS A 222 -33.34 81.31 10.49
C LYS A 222 -34.53 82.25 10.28
#